data_AF-A0A8R7TMW4-F1
#
_entry.id   AF-A0A8R7TMW4-F1
#
_cell.length_a   1.000
_cell.length_b   1.000
_cell.length_c   1.000
_cell.angle_alpha   90.00
_cell.angle_beta   90.00
_cell.angle_gamma   90.00
#
_symmetry.space_group_name_H-M   'P 1'
#
loop_
_entity.id
_entity.type
_entity.pdbx_description
1 polymer ?
#
loop_
_entity_poly.entity_id
_entity_poly.type
_entity_poly.pdbx_seq_one_letter_code
_entity_poly.pdbx_strand_id
1 'polypeptide(L)' 'MPCVPYAAIMSSSLMELLIMIDASRRASAKNITAVIPYFGYARADRKSQGRESMVAKLVANMITEGGADRVLVCDLH' A
#
# COMPACT_ATOMS: atom_id res chain seq x y z
N MET A 1 -16.32 -6.96 23.97
CA MET A 1 -15.06 -6.20 23.76
C MET A 1 -15.12 -5.58 22.37
N PRO A 2 -15.17 -4.24 22.25
CA PRO A 2 -15.34 -3.58 20.96
C PRO A 2 -13.99 -3.55 20.22
N CYS A 3 -13.81 -4.44 19.25
CA CYS A 3 -12.72 -4.42 18.29
C CYS A 3 -13.04 -3.38 17.20
N VAL A 4 -12.24 -2.32 17.18
CA VAL A 4 -12.44 -1.04 16.49
C VAL A 4 -12.35 -1.13 14.95
N PRO A 5 -13.15 -0.33 14.20
CA PRO A 5 -13.30 -0.34 12.74
C PRO A 5 -12.11 0.21 11.93
N TYR A 6 -11.05 0.70 12.57
CA TYR A 6 -9.97 1.45 11.91
C TYR A 6 -9.07 0.59 11.01
N ALA A 7 -8.84 -0.68 11.39
CA ALA A 7 -8.03 -1.61 10.60
C ALA A 7 -8.69 -1.98 9.26
N ALA A 8 -10.04 -2.05 9.23
CA ALA A 8 -10.79 -2.28 8.00
C ALA A 8 -10.63 -1.12 7.03
N ILE A 9 -10.69 0.13 7.52
CA ILE A 9 -10.56 1.34 6.70
C ILE A 9 -9.20 1.36 5.98
N MET A 10 -8.10 1.07 6.68
CA MET A 10 -6.76 1.06 6.08
C MET A 10 -6.62 0.01 4.97
N SER A 11 -7.20 -1.18 5.18
CA SER A 11 -7.14 -2.29 4.23
C SER A 11 -8.00 -1.99 2.99
N SER A 12 -9.18 -1.39 3.20
CA SER A 12 -10.08 -0.96 2.13
C SER A 12 -9.48 0.16 1.28
N SER A 13 -8.84 1.16 1.90
CA SER A 13 -8.18 2.24 1.16
C SER A 13 -6.98 1.75 0.34
N LEU A 14 -6.24 0.75 0.83
CA LEU A 14 -5.18 0.09 0.04
C LEU A 14 -5.79 -0.66 -1.15
N MET A 15 -6.86 -1.43 -0.92
CA MET A 15 -7.55 -2.16 -1.98
C MET A 15 -8.09 -1.20 -3.06
N GLU A 16 -8.68 -0.08 -2.67
CA GLU A 16 -9.18 0.96 -3.56
C GLU A 16 -8.07 1.55 -4.43
N LEU A 17 -6.91 1.86 -3.83
CA LEU A 17 -5.73 2.33 -4.57
C LEU A 17 -5.26 1.30 -5.60
N LEU A 18 -5.16 0.03 -5.23
CA LEU A 18 -4.75 -1.04 -6.16
C LEU A 18 -5.74 -1.20 -7.32
N ILE A 19 -7.05 -1.10 -7.05
CA ILE A 19 -8.08 -1.14 -8.09
C ILE A 19 -7.93 0.05 -9.05
N MET A 20 -7.68 1.26 -8.55
CA MET A 20 -7.45 2.45 -9.39
C MET A 20 -6.19 2.31 -10.25
N ILE A 21 -5.11 1.73 -9.70
CA ILE A 21 -3.88 1.44 -10.45
C ILE A 21 -4.19 0.43 -11.57
N ASP A 22 -4.86 -0.69 -11.27
CA ASP A 22 -5.18 -1.71 -12.28
C ASP A 22 -6.13 -1.15 -13.36
N ALA A 23 -7.13 -0.35 -12.98
CA ALA A 23 -8.03 0.31 -13.91
C ALA A 23 -7.29 1.30 -14.83
N SER A 24 -6.38 2.10 -14.27
CA SER A 24 -5.56 3.06 -15.03
C SER A 24 -4.62 2.36 -16.01
N ARG A 25 -4.06 1.22 -15.60
CA ARG A 25 -3.21 0.37 -16.44
C ARG A 25 -4.01 -0.24 -17.59
N ARG A 26 -5.21 -0.76 -17.33
CA ARG A 26 -6.12 -1.26 -18.39
C ARG A 26 -6.60 -0.15 -19.31
N ALA A 27 -6.73 1.07 -18.82
CA ALA A 27 -7.03 2.26 -19.62
C ALA A 27 -5.83 2.75 -20.47
N SER A 28 -4.71 2.01 -20.51
CA SER A 28 -3.50 2.33 -21.27
C SER A 28 -2.84 3.65 -20.85
N ALA A 29 -2.89 4.00 -19.55
CA ALA A 29 -2.12 5.12 -19.02
C ALA A 29 -0.62 4.92 -19.26
N LYS A 30 0.05 5.94 -19.82
CA LYS A 30 1.49 5.88 -20.13
C LYS A 30 2.38 5.87 -18.88
N ASN A 31 1.94 6.54 -17.81
CA ASN A 31 2.63 6.56 -16.52
C ASN A 31 1.60 6.60 -15.40
N ILE A 32 1.77 5.78 -14.36
CA ILE A 32 0.91 5.73 -13.18
C ILE A 32 1.76 6.11 -11.96
N THR A 33 1.41 7.23 -11.31
CA THR A 33 2.09 7.67 -10.09
C THR A 33 1.15 7.48 -8.90
N ALA A 34 1.49 6.55 -8.01
CA ALA A 34 0.77 6.32 -6.77
C ALA A 34 1.20 7.34 -5.71
N VAL A 35 0.31 8.27 -5.35
CA VAL A 35 0.54 9.25 -4.28
C VAL A 35 -0.05 8.72 -2.99
N ILE A 36 0.81 8.37 -2.03
CA ILE A 36 0.42 7.80 -0.74
C ILE A 36 0.85 8.77 0.36
N PRO A 37 -0.02 9.71 0.78
CA PRO A 37 0.35 10.73 1.77
C PRO A 37 0.67 10.12 3.14
N TYR A 38 0.05 9.00 3.50
CA TYR A 38 0.30 8.28 4.75
C TYR A 38 0.45 6.78 4.50
N PHE A 39 1.66 6.25 4.70
CA PHE A 39 1.92 4.81 4.55
C PHE A 39 1.64 4.09 5.86
N GLY A 40 0.38 3.71 6.10
CA GLY A 40 -0.09 3.13 7.37
C GLY A 40 0.62 1.85 7.83
N TYR A 41 1.32 1.16 6.93
CA TYR A 41 2.12 -0.04 7.24
C TYR A 41 3.60 0.25 7.51
N ALA A 42 4.05 1.52 7.53
CA ALA A 42 5.46 1.90 7.67
C ALA A 42 6.13 1.33 8.92
N ARG A 43 5.40 1.17 10.03
CA ARG A 43 5.92 0.63 11.30
C ARG A 43 6.27 -0.87 11.28
N ALA A 44 5.85 -1.59 10.23
CA ALA A 44 6.12 -3.01 10.04
C ALA A 44 7.21 -3.23 8.99
N ASP A 45 8.22 -2.36 8.97
CA ASP A 45 9.37 -2.38 8.07
C ASP A 45 10.45 -3.37 8.53
N ARG A 46 10.53 -3.67 9.84
CA ARG A 46 11.56 -4.54 10.44
C ARG A 46 10.98 -5.75 11.16
N LYS A 47 11.74 -6.85 11.18
CA LYS A 47 11.43 -8.04 11.99
C LYS A 47 11.94 -7.83 13.41
N SER A 48 11.06 -7.93 14.40
CA SER A 48 11.42 -7.94 15.83
C SER A 48 11.73 -9.37 16.29
N GLN A 49 11.05 -10.37 15.71
CA GLN A 49 11.28 -11.79 15.95
C GLN A 49 11.33 -12.63 14.67
N GLY A 50 11.92 -13.81 14.75
CA GLY A 50 11.94 -14.77 13.65
C GLY A 50 10.53 -15.22 13.27
N ARG A 51 10.19 -15.16 11.97
CA ARG A 51 8.88 -15.46 11.34
C ARG A 51 7.82 -14.35 11.37
N GLU A 52 8.18 -13.12 11.73
CA GLU A 52 7.27 -11.99 11.54
C GLU A 52 7.21 -11.54 10.07
N SER A 53 6.00 -11.19 9.62
CA SER A 53 5.76 -10.64 8.29
C SER A 53 6.20 -9.18 8.23
N MET A 54 6.93 -8.81 7.18
CA MET A 54 7.27 -7.42 6.88
C MET A 54 6.17 -6.83 5.99
N VAL A 55 5.09 -6.37 6.61
CA VAL A 55 3.89 -5.91 5.88
C VAL A 55 4.21 -4.71 4.99
N ALA A 56 5.09 -3.80 5.43
CA ALA A 56 5.53 -2.67 4.62
C ALA A 56 6.11 -3.11 3.26
N LYS A 57 6.96 -4.14 3.27
CA LYS A 57 7.58 -4.70 2.07
C LYS A 57 6.58 -5.42 1.18
N LEU A 58 5.63 -6.15 1.78
CA LEU A 58 4.57 -6.82 1.03
C LEU A 58 3.70 -5.79 0.27
N VAL A 59 3.29 -4.71 0.94
CA VAL A 59 2.49 -3.65 0.31
C VAL A 59 3.27 -2.93 -0.78
N ALA A 60 4.55 -2.62 -0.55
CA ALA A 60 5.41 -2.03 -1.57
C ALA A 60 5.48 -2.91 -2.83
N ASN A 61 5.68 -4.23 -2.66
CA ASN A 61 5.71 -5.16 -3.78
C ASN A 61 4.38 -5.21 -4.54
N MET A 62 3.24 -5.21 -3.83
CA MET A 62 1.91 -5.22 -4.48
C MET A 62 1.67 -3.97 -5.33
N ILE A 63 2.10 -2.79 -4.87
CA ILE A 63 1.98 -1.54 -5.62
C ILE A 63 2.85 -1.57 -6.88
N THR A 64 4.08 -2.08 -6.76
CA THR A 64 5.00 -2.23 -7.90
C THR A 64 4.47 -3.25 -8.92
N GLU A 65 4.02 -4.43 -8.48
CA GLU A 65 3.45 -5.46 -9.36
C GLU A 65 2.11 -5.05 -9.97
N GLY A 66 1.33 -4.21 -9.28
CA GLY A 66 0.10 -3.61 -9.80
C GLY A 66 0.32 -2.68 -11.00
N GLY A 67 1.57 -2.24 -11.23
CA GLY A 67 1.94 -1.41 -12.37
C GLY A 67 1.99 0.09 -12.06
N ALA A 68 2.25 0.47 -10.80
CA ALA A 68 2.63 1.84 -10.48
C ALA A 68 4.09 2.09 -10.90
N ASP A 69 4.31 3.04 -11.83
CA ASP A 69 5.64 3.42 -12.29
C ASP A 69 6.41 4.24 -11.26
N ARG A 70 5.69 5.03 -10.47
CA ARG A 70 6.26 5.89 -9.43
C ARG A 70 5.41 5.87 -8.18
N VAL A 71 6.08 5.97 -7.03
CA VAL A 71 5.43 6.08 -5.73
C VAL A 71 5.93 7.36 -5.07
N LEU A 72 5.01 8.23 -4.68
CA LEU A 72 5.30 9.45 -3.94
C LEU A 72 4.70 9.32 -2.54
N VAL A 73 5.57 9.28 -1.52
CA VAL A 73 5.18 9.17 -0.12
C VAL A 73 5.66 10.41 0.61
N CYS A 74 4.76 11.06 1.36
CA CYS A 74 5.10 12.29 2.10
C CYS A 74 5.67 12.00 3.48
N ASP A 75 5.17 10.96 4.15
CA ASP A 75 5.55 10.63 5.52
C ASP A 75 5.81 9.13 5.62
N LEU A 76 7.09 8.77 5.52
CA LEU A 76 7.57 7.44 5.86
C LEU A 76 8.00 7.51 7.32
N HIS A 77 7.22 6.88 8.20
CA HIS A 77 7.59 6.75 9.60
C HIS A 77 8.94 6.06 9.76
#